data_AF-A0A3P9IB32-F1
#
_entry.id   AF-A0A3P9IB32-F1
#
_cell.length_a   1.000
_cell.length_b   1.000
_cell.length_c   1.000
_cell.angle_alpha   90.00
_cell.angle_beta   90.00
_cell.angle_gamma   90.00
#
_symmetry.space_group_name_H-M   'P 1'
#
loop_
_entity.id
_entity.type
_entity.pdbx_description
1 polymer ?
#
loop_
_entity_poly.entity_id
_entity_poly.type
_entity_poly.pdbx_seq_one_letter_code
_entity_poly.pdbx_strand_id
1 'polypeptide(L)'
;MSAVGEPPLDPATPESRKRRGSPSFLNPSSSSVCSLEKRRRQLECRYIVELAELLSSHMSDILTLSVKPDKCHILKTTVDQIQQLRRREQALLSPDDDVQKSDISSSSQGLAEKEALGPVLLEALDGFFFVVNREGRILFVSENVTSYLGYSQEELMTSSVYSILHVGNHSEFVRNLLPDSLVNGAPWPQESSRRSSRSFSCRMLKRPPDEMDSENQEARQQYEILQCFTVSQSGAALQEGDDPQSCLICIACRAPRAQTVSTESFATKQDPTGKIVSIETSALRAKGRPGWEDLVRRCIYAFFQSQGKEPSHAKKLLHEVMTHGSAISPPYHFSSGDGALLSAQTRCKFCCPPNPEEQPFILGIHSIYR
;
A
#
# COMPACT_ATOMS: atom_id res chain seq x y z
N MET A 1 -94.81 -48.44 -1.92
CA MET A 1 -94.56 -49.41 -0.82
C MET A 1 -93.38 -48.89 0.00
N SER A 2 -93.29 -49.26 1.29
CA SER A 2 -92.34 -48.78 2.34
C SER A 2 -90.86 -48.74 1.89
N ALA A 3 -89.97 -47.78 2.22
CA ALA A 3 -89.53 -47.23 3.53
C ALA A 3 -88.78 -48.29 4.39
N VAL A 4 -87.63 -48.06 5.06
CA VAL A 4 -86.91 -46.88 5.67
C VAL A 4 -85.37 -47.08 5.48
N GLY A 5 -84.40 -46.15 5.60
CA GLY A 5 -84.30 -44.70 5.93
C GLY A 5 -82.83 -44.20 6.00
N GLU A 6 -82.60 -42.98 6.54
CA GLU A 6 -81.35 -42.15 6.58
C GLU A 6 -81.57 -41.00 7.62
N PRO A 7 -80.63 -40.11 8.06
CA PRO A 7 -79.15 -39.97 7.87
C PRO A 7 -78.43 -39.52 9.21
N PRO A 8 -77.41 -38.61 9.28
CA PRO A 8 -76.02 -38.60 8.73
C PRO A 8 -74.87 -38.21 9.73
N LEU A 9 -73.66 -38.11 9.16
CA LEU A 9 -72.49 -37.23 9.46
C LEU A 9 -71.34 -37.77 10.31
N ASP A 10 -70.18 -37.93 9.66
CA ASP A 10 -68.85 -37.61 10.22
C ASP A 10 -67.80 -37.39 9.08
N PRO A 11 -66.86 -36.42 9.18
CA PRO A 11 -65.76 -36.29 8.21
C PRO A 11 -64.36 -36.14 8.83
N ALA A 12 -63.46 -37.10 8.61
CA ALA A 12 -62.03 -36.96 8.95
C ALA A 12 -61.06 -37.86 8.14
N THR A 13 -60.68 -37.44 6.91
CA THR A 13 -59.43 -37.82 6.18
C THR A 13 -59.25 -39.31 5.81
N PRO A 14 -58.16 -39.77 5.11
CA PRO A 14 -57.12 -39.08 4.34
C PRO A 14 -56.96 -39.64 2.88
N GLU A 15 -55.79 -39.38 2.29
CA GLU A 15 -55.14 -40.12 1.17
C GLU A 15 -55.42 -39.73 -0.29
N SER A 16 -54.47 -40.13 -1.14
CA SER A 16 -54.08 -39.43 -2.37
C SER A 16 -54.32 -40.23 -3.64
N ARG A 17 -54.72 -39.55 -4.74
CA ARG A 17 -54.29 -39.93 -6.11
C ARG A 17 -54.47 -38.83 -7.15
N LYS A 18 -53.40 -38.63 -7.93
CA LYS A 18 -53.26 -37.74 -9.10
C LYS A 18 -54.48 -37.69 -10.03
N ARG A 19 -54.85 -36.48 -10.48
CA ARG A 19 -55.34 -36.29 -11.87
C ARG A 19 -54.56 -35.18 -12.57
N ARG A 20 -54.34 -35.40 -13.88
CA ARG A 20 -53.35 -34.72 -14.72
C ARG A 20 -53.95 -33.45 -15.34
N GLY A 21 -53.31 -32.30 -15.17
CA GLY A 21 -53.57 -31.05 -15.91
C GLY A 21 -52.38 -30.70 -16.80
N SER A 22 -52.66 -30.19 -18.01
CA SER A 22 -51.67 -30.02 -19.09
C SER A 22 -50.75 -28.80 -18.92
N PRO A 23 -49.53 -28.80 -19.48
CA PRO A 23 -48.59 -27.69 -19.36
C PRO A 23 -48.85 -26.61 -20.42
N SER A 24 -49.36 -25.45 -20.01
CA SER A 24 -49.43 -24.24 -20.84
C SER A 24 -48.19 -23.35 -20.61
N PHE A 25 -47.21 -23.49 -21.51
CA PHE A 25 -46.25 -22.47 -21.95
C PHE A 25 -45.58 -21.60 -20.85
N LEU A 26 -44.50 -22.14 -20.27
CA LEU A 26 -43.49 -21.32 -19.62
C LEU A 26 -42.75 -20.48 -20.67
N ASN A 27 -42.87 -19.15 -20.59
CA ASN A 27 -41.99 -18.24 -21.32
C ASN A 27 -40.65 -18.13 -20.56
N PRO A 28 -39.49 -18.55 -21.10
CA PRO A 28 -38.23 -18.57 -20.35
C PRO A 28 -37.70 -17.17 -19.96
N SER A 29 -38.23 -16.13 -20.60
CA SER A 29 -37.83 -14.73 -20.43
C SER A 29 -38.35 -14.07 -19.15
N SER A 30 -39.45 -14.55 -18.54
CA SER A 30 -40.02 -13.92 -17.34
C SER A 30 -39.31 -14.32 -16.04
N SER A 31 -38.75 -15.54 -15.97
CA SER A 31 -38.06 -16.03 -14.78
C SER A 31 -36.69 -15.38 -14.58
N SER A 32 -35.93 -15.13 -15.65
CA SER A 32 -34.63 -14.46 -15.57
C SER A 32 -34.78 -12.97 -15.21
N VAL A 33 -35.76 -12.27 -15.79
CA VAL A 33 -36.06 -10.86 -15.44
C VAL A 33 -36.50 -10.74 -13.98
N CYS A 34 -37.32 -11.66 -13.48
CA CYS A 34 -37.70 -11.72 -12.06
C CYS A 34 -36.47 -11.94 -11.14
N SER A 35 -35.54 -12.80 -11.54
CA SER A 35 -34.28 -13.04 -10.81
C SER A 35 -33.37 -11.81 -10.78
N LEU A 36 -33.24 -11.10 -11.90
CA LEU A 36 -32.44 -9.87 -12.01
C LEU A 36 -33.05 -8.72 -11.18
N GLU A 37 -34.36 -8.52 -11.24
CA GLU A 37 -35.06 -7.51 -10.43
C GLU A 37 -34.98 -7.82 -8.92
N LYS A 38 -35.04 -9.10 -8.54
CA LYS A 38 -34.78 -9.53 -7.15
C LYS A 38 -33.36 -9.18 -6.71
N ARG A 39 -32.35 -9.43 -7.56
CA ARG A 39 -30.95 -9.09 -7.28
C ARG A 39 -30.73 -7.57 -7.19
N ARG A 40 -31.39 -6.78 -8.04
CA ARG A 40 -31.37 -5.30 -7.99
C ARG A 40 -31.91 -4.80 -6.66
N ARG A 41 -33.09 -5.29 -6.21
CA ARG A 41 -33.69 -4.94 -4.92
C ARG A 41 -32.83 -5.35 -3.73
N GLN A 42 -32.14 -6.49 -3.80
CA GLN A 42 -31.20 -6.92 -2.76
C GLN A 42 -29.99 -5.98 -2.63
N LEU A 43 -29.41 -5.55 -3.76
CA LEU A 43 -28.32 -4.56 -3.77
C LEU A 43 -28.79 -3.19 -3.25
N GLU A 44 -29.96 -2.74 -3.70
CA GLU A 44 -30.60 -1.50 -3.22
C GLU A 44 -30.81 -1.52 -1.70
N CYS A 45 -31.35 -2.61 -1.14
CA CYS A 45 -31.50 -2.75 0.30
C CYS A 45 -30.17 -2.81 1.05
N ARG A 46 -29.10 -3.39 0.46
CA ARG A 46 -27.76 -3.40 1.07
C ARG A 46 -27.19 -1.98 1.16
N TYR A 47 -27.22 -1.23 0.06
CA TYR A 47 -26.72 0.15 0.04
C TYR A 47 -27.49 1.08 0.98
N ILE A 48 -28.80 0.89 1.16
CA ILE A 48 -29.58 1.68 2.14
C ILE A 48 -29.17 1.35 3.59
N VAL A 49 -28.79 0.10 3.89
CA VAL A 49 -28.26 -0.27 5.22
C VAL A 49 -26.86 0.32 5.43
N GLU A 50 -25.95 0.18 4.45
CA GLU A 50 -24.61 0.79 4.48
C GLU A 50 -24.70 2.32 4.67
N LEU A 51 -25.63 3.00 3.98
CA LEU A 51 -25.89 4.43 4.20
C LEU A 51 -26.37 4.73 5.62
N ALA A 52 -27.28 3.94 6.19
CA ALA A 52 -27.77 4.16 7.56
C ALA A 52 -26.65 4.00 8.61
N GLU A 53 -25.74 3.03 8.43
CA GLU A 53 -24.57 2.83 9.27
C GLU A 53 -23.62 4.04 9.21
N LEU A 54 -23.35 4.56 8.00
CA LEU A 54 -22.55 5.79 7.81
C LEU A 54 -23.18 7.02 8.50
N LEU A 55 -24.49 7.25 8.31
CA LEU A 55 -25.20 8.35 8.97
C LEU A 55 -25.12 8.25 10.50
N SER A 56 -25.26 7.02 11.04
CA SER A 56 -25.20 6.76 12.48
C SER A 56 -23.79 6.93 13.05
N SER A 57 -22.74 6.66 12.27
CA SER A 57 -21.36 6.90 12.69
C SER A 57 -20.99 8.38 12.83
N HIS A 58 -21.67 9.25 12.08
CA HIS A 58 -21.43 10.71 12.08
C HIS A 58 -22.33 11.48 13.08
N MET A 59 -23.39 10.86 13.62
CA MET A 59 -24.28 11.51 14.60
C MET A 59 -24.22 10.82 15.96
N SER A 60 -23.78 11.56 16.98
CA SER A 60 -23.68 11.11 18.37
C SER A 60 -25.03 10.83 19.07
N ASP A 61 -26.15 11.00 18.38
CA ASP A 61 -27.51 10.84 18.92
C ASP A 61 -27.99 9.38 18.89
N ILE A 62 -27.39 8.57 19.74
CA ILE A 62 -27.61 7.11 19.90
C ILE A 62 -29.07 6.73 20.28
N LEU A 63 -29.95 7.69 20.59
CA LEU A 63 -31.25 7.44 21.23
C LEU A 63 -32.50 7.64 20.37
N THR A 64 -32.39 8.11 19.12
CA THR A 64 -33.59 8.48 18.32
C THR A 64 -34.08 7.38 17.35
N LEU A 65 -33.37 6.25 17.22
CA LEU A 65 -33.63 5.20 16.22
C LEU A 65 -33.85 3.79 16.80
N SER A 66 -34.74 3.67 17.79
CA SER A 66 -35.28 2.36 18.24
C SER A 66 -36.22 1.70 17.20
N VAL A 67 -36.58 2.44 16.14
CA VAL A 67 -37.30 1.93 14.98
C VAL A 67 -36.35 1.90 13.79
N LYS A 68 -36.27 0.75 13.12
CA LYS A 68 -35.47 0.56 11.90
C LYS A 68 -35.89 1.62 10.86
N PRO A 69 -35.03 2.61 10.54
CA PRO A 69 -35.47 3.79 9.81
C PRO A 69 -35.94 3.43 8.40
N ASP A 70 -37.04 4.08 7.97
CA ASP A 70 -37.55 3.91 6.62
C ASP A 70 -36.53 4.39 5.58
N LYS A 71 -36.52 3.77 4.39
CA LYS A 71 -35.65 4.15 3.27
C LYS A 71 -35.75 5.65 2.96
N CYS A 72 -36.96 6.20 3.03
CA CYS A 72 -37.22 7.62 2.81
C CYS A 72 -36.52 8.50 3.86
N HIS A 73 -36.55 8.10 5.13
CA HIS A 73 -35.89 8.84 6.21
C HIS A 73 -34.37 8.80 6.07
N ILE A 74 -33.78 7.62 5.77
CA ILE A 74 -32.34 7.47 5.53
C ILE A 74 -31.91 8.43 4.41
N LEU A 75 -32.55 8.35 3.23
CA LEU A 75 -32.22 9.18 2.08
C LEU A 75 -32.38 10.68 2.35
N LYS A 76 -33.45 11.07 3.06
CA LYS A 76 -33.67 12.48 3.43
C LYS A 76 -32.57 12.97 4.37
N THR A 77 -32.23 12.22 5.41
CA THR A 77 -31.14 12.54 6.34
C THR A 77 -29.78 12.62 5.63
N THR A 78 -29.51 11.75 4.64
CA THR A 78 -28.31 11.86 3.78
C THR A 78 -28.29 13.17 2.99
N VAL A 79 -29.42 13.56 2.37
CA VAL A 79 -29.51 14.82 1.63
C VAL A 79 -29.33 16.02 2.56
N ASP A 80 -29.98 16.02 3.72
CA ASP A 80 -29.89 17.10 4.72
C ASP A 80 -28.46 17.25 5.26
N GLN A 81 -27.76 16.14 5.55
CA GLN A 81 -26.34 16.15 5.95
C GLN A 81 -25.42 16.66 4.83
N ILE A 82 -25.57 16.21 3.58
CA ILE A 82 -24.76 16.71 2.46
C ILE A 82 -24.98 18.21 2.26
N GLN A 83 -26.21 18.70 2.36
CA GLN A 83 -26.51 20.13 2.31
C GLN A 83 -25.92 20.91 3.50
N GLN A 84 -25.90 20.32 4.69
CA GLN A 84 -25.29 20.93 5.88
C GLN A 84 -23.77 21.02 5.76
N LEU A 85 -23.10 19.97 5.25
CA LEU A 85 -21.67 19.98 4.95
C LEU A 85 -21.35 21.07 3.92
N ARG A 86 -22.08 21.13 2.81
CA ARG A 86 -21.90 22.15 1.75
C ARG A 86 -22.12 23.57 2.26
N ARG A 87 -23.10 23.79 3.14
CA ARG A 87 -23.32 25.09 3.81
C ARG A 87 -22.21 25.43 4.80
N ARG A 88 -21.64 24.45 5.50
CA ARG A 88 -20.49 24.64 6.40
C ARG A 88 -19.21 24.97 5.62
N GLU A 89 -18.97 24.29 4.49
CA GLU A 89 -17.87 24.62 3.57
C GLU A 89 -18.00 26.05 3.04
N GLN A 90 -19.21 26.46 2.63
CA GLN A 90 -19.48 27.84 2.18
C GLN A 90 -19.33 28.87 3.29
N ALA A 91 -19.70 28.57 4.54
CA ALA A 91 -19.57 29.50 5.66
C ALA A 91 -18.12 29.70 6.16
N LEU A 92 -17.20 28.79 5.80
CA LEU A 92 -15.75 28.92 6.07
C LEU A 92 -15.04 29.76 4.99
N LEU A 93 -15.73 30.10 3.90
CA LEU A 93 -15.28 31.04 2.88
C LEU A 93 -16.04 32.36 3.12
N SER A 94 -15.33 33.42 3.51
CA SER A 94 -15.96 34.68 3.96
C SER A 94 -16.83 35.35 2.89
N PRO A 95 -17.98 35.96 3.26
CA PRO A 95 -18.95 36.50 2.31
C PRO A 95 -18.66 37.97 1.94
N ASP A 96 -17.54 38.24 1.24
CA ASP A 96 -17.20 39.60 0.78
C ASP A 96 -16.87 39.70 -0.73
N ASP A 97 -17.22 38.67 -1.51
CA ASP A 97 -17.08 38.68 -2.97
C ASP A 97 -18.40 38.30 -3.66
N ASP A 98 -19.45 39.06 -3.34
CA ASP A 98 -20.83 38.84 -3.80
C ASP A 98 -21.09 39.43 -5.22
N VAL A 99 -20.08 39.42 -6.10
CA VAL A 99 -20.17 39.93 -7.48
C VAL A 99 -19.39 39.10 -8.51
N GLN A 100 -19.79 37.84 -8.73
CA GLN A 100 -20.01 37.35 -10.11
C GLN A 100 -20.70 35.97 -10.19
N LYS A 101 -21.91 35.98 -10.75
CA LYS A 101 -22.49 34.79 -11.38
C LYS A 101 -21.79 34.54 -12.72
N SER A 102 -21.01 33.46 -12.81
CA SER A 102 -20.78 32.76 -14.07
C SER A 102 -20.32 31.33 -13.81
N ASP A 103 -20.85 30.40 -14.59
CA ASP A 103 -20.57 28.98 -14.47
C ASP A 103 -19.10 28.61 -14.75
N ILE A 104 -18.73 27.39 -14.35
CA ILE A 104 -17.48 26.66 -14.69
C ILE A 104 -16.25 26.98 -13.81
N SER A 105 -16.11 26.26 -12.69
CA SER A 105 -14.88 25.48 -12.40
C SER A 105 -15.06 24.47 -11.27
N SER A 106 -15.18 23.20 -11.63
CA SER A 106 -15.16 22.07 -10.68
C SER A 106 -13.72 21.79 -10.21
N SER A 107 -13.23 22.55 -9.21
CA SER A 107 -11.87 22.36 -8.66
C SER A 107 -11.74 22.64 -7.14
N SER A 108 -12.76 23.24 -6.50
CA SER A 108 -12.75 23.57 -5.06
C SER A 108 -13.35 22.48 -4.15
N GLN A 109 -13.25 21.22 -4.55
CA GLN A 109 -13.76 20.09 -3.76
C GLN A 109 -12.68 19.63 -2.75
N GLY A 110 -13.01 19.62 -1.45
CA GLY A 110 -12.19 18.95 -0.42
C GLY A 110 -11.08 19.76 0.26
N LEU A 111 -11.31 21.03 0.66
CA LEU A 111 -10.35 21.72 1.55
C LEU A 111 -10.32 21.11 2.96
N ALA A 112 -11.47 20.70 3.51
CA ALA A 112 -11.55 20.05 4.83
C ALA A 112 -10.89 18.65 4.85
N GLU A 113 -10.88 17.94 3.71
CA GLU A 113 -10.15 16.67 3.59
C GLU A 113 -8.63 16.90 3.51
N LYS A 114 -8.16 17.98 2.88
CA LYS A 114 -6.73 18.25 2.68
C LYS A 114 -5.90 18.33 3.97
N GLU A 115 -6.45 18.89 5.04
CA GLU A 115 -5.72 18.99 6.32
C GLU A 115 -5.56 17.62 6.98
N ALA A 116 -6.60 16.78 6.95
CA ALA A 116 -6.54 15.40 7.45
C ALA A 116 -5.71 14.47 6.54
N LEU A 117 -5.69 14.72 5.23
CA LEU A 117 -4.91 13.95 4.27
C LEU A 117 -3.40 14.17 4.41
N GLY A 118 -2.94 15.31 4.95
CA GLY A 118 -1.51 15.58 5.13
C GLY A 118 -0.79 14.52 5.99
N PRO A 119 -1.19 14.32 7.26
CA PRO A 119 -0.63 13.29 8.13
C PRO A 119 -0.79 11.87 7.55
N VAL A 120 -1.97 11.53 7.03
CA VAL A 120 -2.27 10.19 6.46
C VAL A 120 -1.40 9.90 5.24
N LEU A 121 -1.15 10.89 4.38
CA LEU A 121 -0.29 10.75 3.22
C LEU A 121 1.18 10.55 3.63
N LEU A 122 1.66 11.27 4.64
CA LEU A 122 3.03 11.13 5.14
C LEU A 122 3.26 9.80 5.87
N GLU A 123 2.25 9.31 6.60
CA GLU A 123 2.25 7.97 7.19
C GLU A 123 2.29 6.88 6.10
N ALA A 124 1.43 6.99 5.07
CA ALA A 124 1.40 6.06 3.94
C ALA A 124 2.69 6.07 3.10
N LEU A 125 3.45 7.16 3.11
CA LEU A 125 4.70 7.34 2.36
C LEU A 125 5.97 6.97 3.17
N ASP A 126 5.86 6.57 4.45
CA ASP A 126 7.01 6.35 5.38
C ASP A 126 8.03 7.49 5.28
N GLY A 127 7.53 8.73 5.33
CA GLY A 127 8.34 9.93 5.12
C GLY A 127 7.89 11.16 5.90
N PHE A 128 8.68 12.22 5.75
CA PHE A 128 8.38 13.56 6.25
C PHE A 128 8.52 14.60 5.13
N PHE A 129 7.85 15.73 5.31
CA PHE A 129 7.80 16.82 4.35
C PHE A 129 8.61 18.01 4.86
N PHE A 130 9.32 18.70 3.98
CA PHE A 130 10.03 19.93 4.33
C PHE A 130 10.10 20.90 3.14
N VAL A 131 10.26 22.18 3.42
CA VAL A 131 10.39 23.25 2.44
C VAL A 131 11.68 24.00 2.72
N VAL A 132 12.47 24.28 1.68
CA VAL A 132 13.67 25.12 1.78
C VAL A 132 13.61 26.31 0.84
N ASN A 133 14.30 27.40 1.21
CA ASN A 133 14.51 28.55 0.33
C ASN A 133 15.77 28.40 -0.54
N ARG A 134 16.06 29.39 -1.40
CA ARG A 134 17.24 29.40 -2.30
C ARG A 134 18.57 29.24 -1.56
N GLU A 135 18.71 29.80 -0.36
CA GLU A 135 19.92 29.66 0.47
C GLU A 135 20.01 28.32 1.23
N GLY A 136 19.00 27.45 1.11
CA GLY A 136 18.95 26.18 1.84
C GLY A 136 18.59 26.32 3.32
N ARG A 137 17.92 27.40 3.73
CA ARG A 137 17.26 27.48 5.05
C ARG A 137 15.93 26.73 5.00
N ILE A 138 15.62 26.01 6.07
CA ILE A 138 14.36 25.25 6.20
C ILE A 138 13.25 26.24 6.58
N LEU A 139 12.26 26.40 5.72
CA LEU A 139 11.08 27.26 5.94
C LEU A 139 9.90 26.51 6.57
N PHE A 140 9.86 25.19 6.41
CA PHE A 140 8.86 24.30 6.98
C PHE A 140 9.43 22.88 7.11
N VAL A 141 9.03 22.15 8.15
CA VAL A 141 9.19 20.68 8.24
C VAL A 141 8.02 20.08 9.01
N SER A 142 7.57 18.87 8.66
CA SER A 142 6.49 18.19 9.38
C SER A 142 6.96 17.63 10.73
N GLU A 143 6.11 17.70 11.75
CA GLU A 143 6.42 17.29 13.14
C GLU A 143 6.94 15.85 13.26
N ASN A 144 6.50 14.95 12.37
CA ASN A 144 6.91 13.56 12.34
C ASN A 144 8.40 13.33 11.99
N VAL A 145 9.16 14.36 11.61
CA VAL A 145 10.61 14.30 11.37
C VAL A 145 11.40 13.76 12.57
N THR A 146 10.89 14.00 13.78
CA THR A 146 11.37 13.42 15.04
C THR A 146 11.53 11.89 14.95
N SER A 147 10.56 11.18 14.37
CA SER A 147 10.55 9.72 14.20
C SER A 147 11.53 9.18 13.14
N TYR A 148 12.13 10.06 12.32
CA TYR A 148 13.08 9.67 11.27
C TYR A 148 14.52 10.05 11.63
N LEU A 149 14.72 11.29 12.08
CA LEU A 149 16.05 11.88 12.32
C LEU A 149 16.32 12.23 13.79
N GLY A 150 15.31 12.20 14.68
CA GLY A 150 15.47 12.54 16.10
C GLY A 150 15.51 14.05 16.42
N TYR A 151 15.42 14.92 15.41
CA TYR A 151 15.36 16.38 15.59
C TYR A 151 13.92 16.86 15.75
N SER A 152 13.70 17.90 16.56
CA SER A 152 12.40 18.59 16.65
C SER A 152 12.15 19.47 15.41
N GLN A 153 10.88 19.77 15.16
CA GLN A 153 10.50 20.73 14.11
C GLN A 153 11.17 22.10 14.35
N GLU A 154 11.04 22.65 15.57
CA GLU A 154 11.57 23.97 15.96
C GLU A 154 13.08 24.14 15.71
N GLU A 155 13.88 23.09 15.97
CA GLU A 155 15.32 23.11 15.76
C GLU A 155 15.70 23.07 14.28
N LEU A 156 15.00 22.27 13.47
CA LEU A 156 15.24 22.24 12.03
C LEU A 156 14.77 23.51 11.34
N MET A 157 13.64 24.10 11.77
CA MET A 157 13.10 25.37 11.28
C MET A 157 14.05 26.56 11.47
N THR A 158 14.93 26.50 12.47
CA THR A 158 15.94 27.54 12.73
C THR A 158 17.29 27.25 12.07
N SER A 159 17.39 26.13 11.32
CA SER A 159 18.63 25.63 10.74
C SER A 159 18.64 25.63 9.20
N SER A 160 19.81 25.35 8.64
CA SER A 160 19.98 25.05 7.22
C SER A 160 19.92 23.55 6.98
N VAL A 161 19.35 23.15 5.83
CA VAL A 161 19.33 21.75 5.37
C VAL A 161 20.73 21.16 5.22
N TYR A 162 21.76 21.99 4.99
CA TYR A 162 23.15 21.53 4.91
C TYR A 162 23.72 21.04 6.25
N SER A 163 23.08 21.35 7.39
CA SER A 163 23.45 20.81 8.71
C SER A 163 23.10 19.33 8.87
N ILE A 164 22.00 18.89 8.26
CA ILE A 164 21.53 17.49 8.30
C ILE A 164 21.90 16.72 7.03
N LEU A 165 22.08 17.38 5.89
CA LEU A 165 22.42 16.71 4.64
C LEU A 165 23.92 16.37 4.58
N HIS A 166 24.26 15.11 4.29
CA HIS A 166 25.65 14.67 4.09
C HIS A 166 26.32 15.45 2.94
N VAL A 167 27.57 15.91 3.14
CA VAL A 167 28.34 16.76 2.19
C VAL A 167 28.35 16.22 0.75
N GLY A 168 28.53 14.91 0.57
CA GLY A 168 28.49 14.25 -0.73
C GLY A 168 27.14 14.28 -1.47
N ASN A 169 26.06 14.81 -0.86
CA ASN A 169 24.76 15.04 -1.50
C ASN A 169 24.46 16.53 -1.71
N HIS A 170 25.31 17.46 -1.25
CA HIS A 170 25.07 18.91 -1.36
C HIS A 170 24.97 19.37 -2.82
N SER A 171 25.85 18.89 -3.71
CA SER A 171 25.86 19.28 -5.13
C SER A 171 24.63 18.82 -5.91
N GLU A 172 24.02 17.71 -5.50
CA GLU A 172 22.77 17.20 -6.06
C GLU A 172 21.58 18.02 -5.55
N PHE A 173 21.57 18.35 -4.26
CA PHE A 173 20.55 19.22 -3.65
C PHE A 173 20.54 20.63 -4.27
N VAL A 174 21.71 21.27 -4.41
CA VAL A 174 21.87 22.57 -5.07
C VAL A 174 21.37 22.54 -6.52
N ARG A 175 21.62 21.45 -7.25
CA ARG A 175 21.09 21.28 -8.62
C ARG A 175 19.56 21.25 -8.65
N ASN A 176 18.90 20.83 -7.58
CA ASN A 176 17.43 20.81 -7.47
C ASN A 176 16.84 22.13 -6.95
N LEU A 177 17.60 22.89 -6.17
CA LEU A 177 17.27 24.28 -5.79
C LEU A 177 17.34 25.24 -6.99
N LEU A 178 18.37 25.10 -7.83
CA LEU A 178 18.61 26.00 -8.96
C LEU A 178 17.90 25.49 -10.24
N PRO A 179 17.16 26.35 -10.97
CA PRO A 179 16.65 26.00 -12.30
C PRO A 179 17.78 25.65 -13.27
N ASP A 180 17.56 24.68 -14.17
CA ASP A 180 18.57 24.22 -15.16
C ASP A 180 19.09 25.34 -16.08
N SER A 181 18.36 26.45 -16.20
CA SER A 181 18.72 27.61 -17.03
C SER A 181 19.99 28.34 -16.57
N LEU A 182 20.38 28.24 -15.30
CA LEU A 182 21.57 28.96 -14.78
C LEU A 182 22.91 28.26 -15.07
N VAL A 183 22.92 26.97 -15.44
CA VAL A 183 24.16 26.23 -15.71
C VAL A 183 24.68 26.42 -17.14
N ASN A 184 23.81 26.71 -18.12
CA ASN A 184 24.15 26.71 -19.55
C ASN A 184 24.02 28.08 -20.25
N GLY A 185 23.68 29.16 -19.55
CA GLY A 185 23.72 30.53 -20.11
C GLY A 185 22.82 30.78 -21.33
N ALA A 186 21.81 29.95 -21.56
CA ALA A 186 20.95 30.02 -22.74
C ALA A 186 19.78 31.02 -22.54
N PRO A 187 19.36 31.75 -23.59
CA PRO A 187 18.17 32.59 -23.52
C PRO A 187 16.90 31.77 -23.24
N TRP A 188 15.97 32.37 -22.50
CA TRP A 188 14.69 31.79 -22.11
C TRP A 188 13.91 31.18 -23.30
N PRO A 189 13.62 29.87 -23.30
CA PRO A 189 12.55 29.32 -24.10
C PRO A 189 11.22 29.77 -23.50
N GLN A 190 10.44 30.53 -24.27
CA GLN A 190 9.08 30.95 -23.91
C GLN A 190 8.11 29.76 -24.07
N GLU A 191 8.27 28.72 -23.25
CA GLU A 191 7.49 27.49 -23.38
C GLU A 191 7.05 26.99 -21.99
N SER A 192 5.74 26.97 -21.78
CA SER A 192 5.01 26.43 -20.61
C SER A 192 5.82 25.53 -19.64
N SER A 193 6.54 26.16 -18.70
CA SER A 193 7.53 25.46 -17.87
C SER A 193 6.84 24.46 -16.93
N ARG A 194 6.91 23.19 -17.31
CA ARG A 194 6.42 22.05 -16.53
C ARG A 194 7.08 22.09 -15.15
N ARG A 195 6.29 21.91 -14.08
CA ARG A 195 6.81 21.73 -12.72
C ARG A 195 7.89 20.65 -12.76
N SER A 196 9.16 21.02 -12.57
CA SER A 196 10.28 20.08 -12.62
C SER A 196 10.25 19.24 -11.34
N SER A 197 9.46 18.16 -11.38
CA SER A 197 9.48 17.15 -10.34
C SER A 197 10.75 16.31 -10.52
N ARG A 198 11.53 16.22 -9.46
CA ARG A 198 12.83 15.53 -9.45
C ARG A 198 12.90 14.61 -8.24
N SER A 199 13.69 13.56 -8.36
CA SER A 199 13.89 12.62 -7.26
C SER A 199 15.34 12.16 -7.16
N PHE A 200 15.86 12.06 -5.95
CA PHE A 200 17.24 11.69 -5.66
C PHE A 200 17.37 10.98 -4.32
N SER A 201 18.48 10.26 -4.12
CA SER A 201 18.76 9.60 -2.84
C SER A 201 19.65 10.49 -1.98
N CYS A 202 19.16 10.84 -0.79
CA CYS A 202 19.73 11.82 0.12
C CYS A 202 20.10 11.14 1.45
N ARG A 203 21.33 11.35 1.93
CA ARG A 203 21.75 10.92 3.28
C ARG A 203 21.51 12.05 4.26
N MET A 204 20.66 11.81 5.26
CA MET A 204 20.34 12.77 6.31
C MET A 204 20.81 12.28 7.68
N LEU A 205 21.50 13.14 8.41
CA LEU A 205 22.08 12.86 9.73
C LEU A 205 20.96 12.59 10.73
N LYS A 206 21.16 11.59 11.59
CA LYS A 206 20.34 11.35 12.78
C LYS A 206 21.00 11.97 14.00
N ARG A 207 20.17 12.50 14.90
CA ARG A 207 20.58 12.90 16.24
C ARG A 207 21.17 11.69 16.99
N PRO A 208 22.40 11.79 17.54
CA PRO A 208 22.94 10.79 18.46
C PRO A 208 22.09 10.70 19.74
N PRO A 209 21.94 9.52 20.36
CA PRO A 209 21.31 9.40 21.67
C PRO A 209 22.16 10.09 22.76
N ASP A 210 21.50 10.72 23.74
CA ASP A 210 22.14 11.59 24.75
C ASP A 210 23.08 10.90 25.76
N GLU A 211 23.15 9.55 25.78
CA GLU A 211 23.84 8.77 26.82
C GLU A 211 25.17 8.09 26.38
N MET A 212 26.07 8.74 25.63
CA MET A 212 27.37 8.12 25.29
C MET A 212 28.59 9.05 25.32
N ASP A 213 29.64 8.61 26.03
CA ASP A 213 30.90 9.34 26.25
C ASP A 213 31.58 9.89 24.99
N SER A 214 32.15 11.09 25.18
CA SER A 214 32.42 12.11 24.16
C SER A 214 33.70 11.94 23.32
N GLU A 215 34.37 10.79 23.30
CA GLU A 215 35.73 10.67 22.73
C GLU A 215 35.81 10.50 21.21
N ASN A 216 34.72 10.31 20.47
CA ASN A 216 34.77 10.32 18.99
C ASN A 216 33.41 10.64 18.34
N GLN A 217 33.10 11.93 18.20
CA GLN A 217 31.80 12.40 17.68
C GLN A 217 31.63 12.17 16.16
N GLU A 218 32.70 12.35 15.38
CA GLU A 218 32.65 12.19 13.91
C GLU A 218 32.49 10.72 13.49
N ALA A 219 33.19 9.80 14.15
CA ALA A 219 33.13 8.36 13.85
C ALA A 219 31.77 7.70 14.19
N ARG A 220 30.86 8.42 14.87
CA ARG A 220 29.54 7.93 15.29
C ARG A 220 28.37 8.59 14.54
N GLN A 221 28.62 9.43 13.53
CA GLN A 221 27.57 10.06 12.73
C GLN A 221 26.75 9.00 11.96
N GLN A 222 25.50 8.79 12.37
CA GLN A 222 24.58 7.87 11.71
C GLN A 222 23.74 8.63 10.69
N TYR A 223 23.67 8.13 9.46
CA TYR A 223 22.87 8.71 8.38
C TYR A 223 21.72 7.78 7.98
N GLU A 224 20.50 8.30 7.89
CA GLU A 224 19.39 7.65 7.19
C GLU A 224 19.52 7.90 5.69
N ILE A 225 19.33 6.87 4.87
CA ILE A 225 19.21 7.01 3.41
C ILE A 225 17.74 7.17 3.07
N LEU A 226 17.39 8.34 2.53
CA LEU A 226 16.04 8.72 2.16
C LEU A 226 15.94 8.92 0.65
N GLN A 227 14.76 8.72 0.09
CA GLN A 227 14.41 9.12 -1.27
C GLN A 227 13.71 10.48 -1.18
N CYS A 228 14.43 11.52 -1.58
CA CYS A 228 13.93 12.89 -1.67
C CYS A 228 13.17 13.07 -3.00
N PHE A 229 11.90 13.45 -2.94
CA PHE A 229 11.09 13.90 -4.07
C PHE A 229 10.86 15.40 -3.95
N THR A 230 11.16 16.17 -4.99
CA THR A 230 11.19 17.63 -4.90
C THR A 230 10.49 18.31 -6.06
N VAL A 231 9.71 19.35 -5.76
CA VAL A 231 9.04 20.21 -6.73
C VAL A 231 9.45 21.66 -6.46
N SER A 232 10.07 22.31 -7.44
CA SER A 232 10.38 23.73 -7.37
C SER A 232 9.09 24.55 -7.51
N GLN A 233 8.81 25.43 -6.55
CA GLN A 233 7.72 26.41 -6.62
C GLN A 233 8.32 27.80 -6.82
N SER A 234 8.01 28.43 -7.96
CA SER A 234 8.17 29.88 -8.09
C SER A 234 6.95 30.53 -7.43
N GLY A 235 7.17 31.30 -6.36
CA GLY A 235 6.10 32.11 -5.80
C GLY A 235 5.59 33.11 -6.85
N ALA A 236 4.27 33.18 -7.02
CA ALA A 236 3.66 34.39 -7.56
C ALA A 236 3.74 35.44 -6.44
N ALA A 237 4.33 36.60 -6.73
CA ALA A 237 4.62 37.60 -5.71
C ALA A 237 3.34 38.04 -4.99
N LEU A 238 3.32 37.88 -3.67
CA LEU A 238 2.45 38.66 -2.81
C LEU A 238 3.25 39.89 -2.37
N GLN A 239 2.69 41.06 -2.69
CA GLN A 239 3.19 42.40 -2.33
C GLN A 239 4.38 42.90 -3.17
N GLU A 240 4.29 44.16 -3.62
CA GLU A 240 5.36 44.85 -4.34
C GLU A 240 6.58 45.05 -3.43
N GLY A 241 7.73 44.46 -3.78
CA GLY A 241 9.00 44.77 -3.11
C GLY A 241 10.06 43.67 -3.17
N ASP A 242 9.66 42.40 -3.04
CA ASP A 242 10.60 41.28 -2.91
C ASP A 242 10.76 40.47 -4.21
N ASP A 243 12.00 40.05 -4.49
CA ASP A 243 12.34 39.10 -5.57
C ASP A 243 11.59 37.77 -5.35
N PRO A 244 11.04 37.11 -6.40
CA PRO A 244 10.19 35.93 -6.23
C PRO A 244 10.92 34.81 -5.51
N GLN A 245 10.66 34.66 -4.21
CA GLN A 245 11.26 33.64 -3.35
C GLN A 245 10.88 32.25 -3.87
N SER A 246 11.78 31.64 -4.64
CA SER A 246 11.57 30.26 -5.10
C SER A 246 11.95 29.31 -3.97
N CYS A 247 11.00 28.48 -3.56
CA CYS A 247 11.24 27.43 -2.59
C CYS A 247 11.23 26.05 -3.26
N LEU A 248 11.93 25.10 -2.63
CA LEU A 248 11.89 23.70 -3.01
C LEU A 248 11.02 22.96 -2.00
N ILE A 249 9.86 22.49 -2.47
CA ILE A 249 8.98 21.63 -1.71
C ILE A 249 9.53 20.20 -1.80
N CYS A 250 9.78 19.57 -0.66
CA CYS A 250 10.47 18.28 -0.57
C CYS A 250 9.66 17.27 0.27
N ILE A 251 9.59 16.03 -0.20
CA ILE A 251 9.14 14.87 0.56
C ILE A 251 10.34 13.93 0.68
N ALA A 252 10.82 13.67 1.90
CA ALA A 252 11.84 12.66 2.16
C ALA A 252 11.16 11.40 2.70
N CYS A 253 10.94 10.43 1.82
CA CYS A 253 10.51 9.08 2.18
C CYS A 253 11.73 8.25 2.59
N ARG A 254 11.57 7.28 3.49
CA ARG A 254 12.46 6.12 3.43
C ARG A 254 12.33 5.52 2.03
N ALA A 255 13.47 5.20 1.40
CA ALA A 255 13.41 4.39 0.19
C ALA A 255 12.58 3.15 0.53
N PRO A 256 11.48 2.85 -0.18
CA PRO A 256 10.52 1.86 0.26
C PRO A 256 11.28 0.57 0.53
N ARG A 257 11.35 0.19 1.81
CA ARG A 257 11.84 -1.13 2.19
C ARG A 257 10.95 -2.07 1.42
N ALA A 258 11.48 -2.67 0.35
CA ALA A 258 10.71 -3.48 -0.57
C ALA A 258 9.91 -4.44 0.31
N GLN A 259 8.59 -4.24 0.39
CA GLN A 259 7.81 -4.86 1.45
C GLN A 259 8.02 -6.35 1.27
N THR A 260 8.78 -6.95 2.19
CA THR A 260 8.99 -8.37 2.16
C THR A 260 7.67 -8.97 2.58
N VAL A 261 6.78 -9.18 1.61
CA VAL A 261 5.84 -10.30 1.56
C VAL A 261 6.59 -11.43 2.21
N SER A 262 6.16 -11.86 3.40
CA SER A 262 7.02 -12.24 4.53
C SER A 262 7.97 -13.43 4.27
N THR A 263 8.92 -13.22 3.38
CA THR A 263 9.59 -14.28 2.61
C THR A 263 10.40 -15.09 3.58
N GLU A 264 9.94 -16.30 3.83
CA GLU A 264 10.65 -17.28 4.64
C GLU A 264 11.74 -17.85 3.73
N SER A 265 13.00 -17.67 4.09
CA SER A 265 14.12 -18.10 3.26
C SER A 265 15.19 -18.80 4.07
N PHE A 266 15.88 -19.71 3.38
CA PHE A 266 17.02 -20.46 3.88
C PHE A 266 17.97 -20.74 2.72
N ALA A 267 19.24 -21.04 3.02
CA ALA A 267 20.23 -21.35 2.02
C ALA A 267 20.69 -22.82 2.12
N THR A 268 21.13 -23.39 1.00
CA THR A 268 21.81 -24.69 0.93
C THR A 268 23.15 -24.51 0.25
N LYS A 269 24.24 -24.98 0.88
CA LYS A 269 25.54 -25.17 0.21
C LYS A 269 25.53 -26.57 -0.40
N GLN A 270 25.75 -26.68 -1.70
CA GLN A 270 25.80 -27.94 -2.44
C GLN A 270 27.18 -28.12 -3.06
N ASP A 271 27.64 -29.36 -3.20
CA ASP A 271 28.83 -29.65 -4.01
C ASP A 271 28.54 -29.50 -5.52
N PRO A 272 29.54 -29.51 -6.41
CA PRO A 272 29.33 -29.43 -7.86
C PRO A 272 28.52 -30.59 -8.48
N THR A 273 28.18 -31.63 -7.71
CA THR A 273 27.28 -32.71 -8.14
C THR A 273 25.81 -32.43 -7.78
N GLY A 274 25.53 -31.33 -7.08
CA GLY A 274 24.19 -30.94 -6.60
C GLY A 274 23.79 -31.59 -5.27
N LYS A 275 24.72 -32.24 -4.56
CA LYS A 275 24.45 -32.83 -3.24
C LYS A 275 24.58 -31.76 -2.16
N ILE A 276 23.58 -31.63 -1.31
CA ILE A 276 23.59 -30.69 -0.18
C ILE A 276 24.67 -31.11 0.83
N VAL A 277 25.57 -30.18 1.15
CA VAL A 277 26.66 -30.29 2.14
C VAL A 277 26.27 -29.60 3.44
N SER A 278 25.60 -28.44 3.38
CA SER A 278 25.06 -27.77 4.56
C SER A 278 23.78 -27.00 4.24
N ILE A 279 22.99 -26.71 5.28
CA ILE A 279 21.76 -25.93 5.22
C ILE A 279 21.87 -24.80 6.23
N GLU A 280 21.72 -23.55 5.78
CA GLU A 280 21.74 -22.37 6.64
C GLU A 280 20.31 -21.87 6.88
N THR A 281 19.86 -21.94 8.13
CA THR A 281 18.50 -21.56 8.56
C THR A 281 18.50 -20.38 9.53
N SER A 282 19.59 -19.63 9.61
CA SER A 282 19.79 -18.46 10.49
C SER A 282 18.61 -17.46 10.43
N ALA A 283 18.30 -16.97 9.24
CA ALA A 283 17.19 -16.04 8.98
C ALA A 283 15.80 -16.63 9.29
N LEU A 284 15.62 -17.95 9.10
CA LEU A 284 14.36 -18.63 9.36
C LEU A 284 14.13 -18.84 10.87
N ARG A 285 15.18 -19.24 11.60
CA ARG A 285 15.18 -19.42 13.05
C ARG A 285 14.96 -18.09 13.79
N ALA A 286 15.53 -17.00 13.28
CA ALA A 286 15.34 -15.66 13.85
C ALA A 286 13.87 -15.19 13.85
N LYS A 287 13.00 -15.74 12.99
CA LYS A 287 11.56 -15.46 12.98
C LYS A 287 10.76 -16.20 14.05
N GLY A 288 11.35 -17.15 14.78
CA GLY A 288 10.71 -17.85 15.90
C GLY A 288 9.49 -18.72 15.56
N ARG A 289 9.18 -18.99 14.28
CA ARG A 289 7.99 -19.76 13.87
C ARG A 289 8.12 -21.23 14.32
N PRO A 290 7.13 -21.83 14.99
CA PRO A 290 7.09 -23.28 15.18
C PRO A 290 7.00 -24.02 13.82
N GLY A 291 7.55 -25.23 13.76
CA GLY A 291 7.52 -26.07 12.55
C GLY A 291 8.42 -25.60 11.40
N TRP A 292 9.39 -24.71 11.63
CA TRP A 292 10.34 -24.25 10.61
C TRP A 292 11.18 -25.39 10.00
N GLU A 293 11.44 -26.46 10.76
CA GLU A 293 12.18 -27.65 10.29
C GLU A 293 11.39 -28.44 9.23
N ASP A 294 10.09 -28.63 9.45
CA ASP A 294 9.19 -29.29 8.49
C ASP A 294 9.04 -28.45 7.22
N LEU A 295 8.92 -27.12 7.38
CA LEU A 295 8.91 -26.16 6.27
C LEU A 295 10.14 -26.32 5.36
N VAL A 296 11.34 -26.34 5.93
CA VAL A 296 12.61 -26.55 5.19
C VAL A 296 12.64 -27.93 4.53
N ARG A 297 12.30 -28.98 5.30
CA ARG A 297 12.29 -30.37 4.81
C ARG A 297 11.40 -30.54 3.59
N ARG A 298 10.17 -29.99 3.62
CA ARG A 298 9.20 -30.10 2.53
C ARG A 298 9.55 -29.24 1.32
N CYS A 299 10.10 -28.04 1.55
CA CYS A 299 10.60 -27.19 0.48
C CYS A 299 11.75 -27.88 -0.29
N ILE A 300 12.72 -28.45 0.42
CA ILE A 300 13.82 -29.23 -0.18
C ILE A 300 13.26 -30.48 -0.89
N TYR A 301 12.33 -31.21 -0.27
CA TYR A 301 11.72 -32.39 -0.89
C TYR A 301 11.07 -32.05 -2.24
N ALA A 302 10.22 -31.01 -2.31
CA ALA A 302 9.56 -30.57 -3.54
C ALA A 302 10.55 -30.06 -4.62
N PHE A 303 11.67 -29.47 -4.20
CA PHE A 303 12.73 -29.03 -5.13
C PHE A 303 13.47 -30.23 -5.77
N PHE A 304 13.71 -31.30 -5.02
CA PHE A 304 14.36 -32.53 -5.50
C PHE A 304 13.39 -33.57 -6.10
N GLN A 305 12.08 -33.43 -5.90
CA GLN A 305 11.06 -34.35 -6.41
C GLN A 305 10.99 -34.34 -7.95
N SER A 306 10.94 -35.54 -8.55
CA SER A 306 10.75 -35.73 -10.00
C SER A 306 9.30 -35.43 -10.41
N GLN A 307 9.12 -34.73 -11.51
CA GLN A 307 7.80 -34.32 -12.02
C GLN A 307 7.32 -35.35 -13.06
N GLY A 308 7.09 -36.58 -12.61
CA GLY A 308 6.72 -37.70 -13.46
C GLY A 308 7.87 -38.11 -14.41
N LYS A 309 7.75 -37.79 -15.70
CA LYS A 309 8.79 -38.02 -16.71
C LYS A 309 9.85 -36.91 -16.75
N GLU A 310 9.55 -35.75 -16.19
CA GLU A 310 10.45 -34.58 -16.19
C GLU A 310 11.48 -34.67 -15.04
N PRO A 311 12.74 -34.28 -15.27
CA PRO A 311 13.72 -34.18 -14.20
C PRO A 311 13.32 -33.12 -13.17
N SER A 312 13.74 -33.34 -11.91
CA SER A 312 13.44 -32.43 -10.80
C SER A 312 14.00 -31.02 -11.01
N HIS A 313 13.41 -30.04 -10.32
CA HIS A 313 13.87 -28.64 -10.36
C HIS A 313 15.36 -28.54 -10.01
N ALA A 314 15.82 -29.28 -9.00
CA ALA A 314 17.23 -29.40 -8.63
C ALA A 314 18.12 -29.86 -9.80
N LYS A 315 17.71 -30.90 -10.54
CA LYS A 315 18.51 -31.45 -11.65
C LYS A 315 18.55 -30.51 -12.86
N LYS A 316 17.46 -29.79 -13.15
CA LYS A 316 17.41 -28.75 -14.18
C LYS A 316 18.34 -27.58 -13.82
N LEU A 317 18.19 -27.04 -12.62
CA LEU A 317 19.03 -25.93 -12.14
C LEU A 317 20.51 -26.30 -12.05
N LEU A 318 20.86 -27.52 -11.65
CA LEU A 318 22.26 -27.96 -11.63
C LEU A 318 22.91 -27.81 -13.01
N HIS A 319 22.24 -28.24 -14.08
CA HIS A 319 22.76 -28.12 -15.44
C HIS A 319 22.93 -26.66 -15.88
N GLU A 320 21.91 -25.82 -15.63
CA GLU A 320 21.95 -24.40 -15.94
C GLU A 320 23.03 -23.64 -15.15
N VAL A 321 23.17 -23.89 -13.85
CA VAL A 321 24.21 -23.27 -12.98
C VAL A 321 25.61 -23.64 -13.43
N MET A 322 25.85 -24.91 -13.77
CA MET A 322 27.16 -25.36 -14.25
C MET A 322 27.50 -24.80 -15.65
N THR A 323 26.50 -24.35 -16.40
CA THR A 323 26.68 -23.80 -17.77
C THR A 323 26.77 -22.27 -17.78
N HIS A 324 26.00 -21.58 -16.93
CA HIS A 324 25.84 -20.12 -16.93
C HIS A 324 26.30 -19.43 -15.63
N GLY A 325 26.79 -20.18 -14.65
CA GLY A 325 27.24 -19.68 -13.34
C GLY A 325 26.11 -19.29 -12.38
N SER A 326 24.87 -19.09 -12.87
CA SER A 326 23.68 -18.96 -12.02
C SER A 326 22.42 -19.40 -12.75
N ALA A 327 21.38 -19.80 -12.00
CA ALA A 327 20.07 -20.19 -12.51
C ALA A 327 18.96 -19.93 -11.49
N ILE A 328 17.71 -19.90 -11.94
CA ILE A 328 16.53 -19.61 -11.13
C ILE A 328 15.42 -20.59 -11.50
N SER A 329 14.79 -21.23 -10.51
CA SER A 329 13.69 -22.15 -10.77
C SER A 329 12.40 -21.40 -11.15
N PRO A 330 11.54 -22.03 -11.96
CA PRO A 330 10.10 -21.77 -11.89
C PRO A 330 9.61 -21.88 -10.43
N PRO A 331 8.51 -21.21 -10.07
CA PRO A 331 7.89 -21.43 -8.77
C PRO A 331 7.40 -22.88 -8.69
N TYR A 332 7.68 -23.53 -7.56
CA TYR A 332 7.21 -24.89 -7.23
C TYR A 332 6.41 -24.86 -5.94
N HIS A 333 5.50 -25.83 -5.77
CA HIS A 333 4.51 -25.82 -4.69
C HIS A 333 4.71 -26.99 -3.73
N PHE A 334 4.40 -26.77 -2.45
CA PHE A 334 4.42 -27.79 -1.40
C PHE A 334 3.43 -27.43 -0.28
N SER A 335 2.99 -28.41 0.50
CA SER A 335 2.07 -28.18 1.63
C SER A 335 2.82 -28.03 2.95
N SER A 336 2.44 -27.04 3.77
CA SER A 336 2.84 -26.93 5.18
C SER A 336 2.34 -28.14 6.00
N GLY A 337 2.90 -28.35 7.20
CA GLY A 337 2.34 -29.26 8.20
C GLY A 337 0.86 -29.01 8.48
N ASP A 338 0.45 -27.75 8.42
CA ASP A 338 -0.91 -27.25 8.65
C ASP A 338 -1.85 -27.45 7.43
N GLY A 339 -1.40 -28.10 6.36
CA GLY A 339 -2.15 -28.31 5.12
C GLY A 339 -2.19 -27.10 4.16
N ALA A 340 -1.76 -25.91 4.59
CA ALA A 340 -1.66 -24.72 3.75
C ALA A 340 -0.74 -24.96 2.53
N LEU A 341 -1.20 -24.57 1.33
CA LEU A 341 -0.39 -24.63 0.12
C LEU A 341 0.58 -23.45 0.09
N LEU A 342 1.86 -23.73 -0.09
CA LEU A 342 2.94 -22.76 -0.20
C LEU A 342 3.56 -22.82 -1.59
N SER A 343 4.22 -21.72 -1.98
CA SER A 343 5.08 -21.70 -3.17
C SER A 343 6.50 -21.33 -2.79
N ALA A 344 7.48 -21.79 -3.57
CA ALA A 344 8.87 -21.40 -3.41
C ALA A 344 9.57 -21.24 -4.77
N GLN A 345 10.61 -20.41 -4.78
CA GLN A 345 11.55 -20.26 -5.88
C GLN A 345 12.97 -20.45 -5.33
N THR A 346 13.77 -21.25 -6.02
CA THR A 346 15.20 -21.42 -5.71
C THR A 346 16.04 -20.63 -6.70
N ARG A 347 17.04 -19.91 -6.19
CA ARG A 347 18.10 -19.28 -6.99
C ARG A 347 19.42 -19.93 -6.65
N CYS A 348 20.10 -20.49 -7.64
CA CYS A 348 21.40 -21.13 -7.45
C CYS A 348 22.50 -20.31 -8.13
N LYS A 349 23.67 -20.23 -7.49
CA LYS A 349 24.88 -19.60 -8.03
C LYS A 349 26.09 -20.51 -7.80
N PHE A 350 26.92 -20.69 -8.82
CA PHE A 350 28.22 -21.35 -8.70
C PHE A 350 29.22 -20.38 -8.07
N CYS A 351 29.90 -20.83 -7.03
CA CYS A 351 30.83 -20.05 -6.22
C CYS A 351 32.21 -20.71 -6.25
N CYS A 352 33.18 -20.03 -6.87
CA CYS A 352 34.59 -20.32 -6.73
C CYS A 352 35.15 -19.42 -5.61
N PRO A 353 35.43 -19.96 -4.41
CA PRO A 353 36.08 -19.18 -3.36
C PRO A 353 37.50 -18.75 -3.77
N PRO A 354 38.01 -17.61 -3.29
CA PRO A 354 39.34 -17.11 -3.65
C PRO A 354 40.48 -17.87 -2.95
N ASN A 355 40.19 -18.61 -1.88
CA ASN A 355 41.15 -19.48 -1.21
C ASN A 355 41.27 -20.81 -1.99
N PRO A 356 42.46 -21.19 -2.51
CA PRO A 356 42.64 -22.44 -3.26
C PRO A 356 42.43 -23.72 -2.42
N GLU A 357 42.41 -23.63 -1.09
CA GLU A 357 42.06 -24.77 -0.23
C GLU A 357 40.54 -25.05 -0.16
N GLU A 358 39.69 -24.07 -0.50
CA GLU A 358 38.24 -24.27 -0.50
C GLU A 358 37.75 -24.79 -1.87
N GLN A 359 37.02 -25.90 -1.86
CA GLN A 359 36.42 -26.44 -3.07
C GLN A 359 35.26 -25.57 -3.58
N PRO A 360 35.07 -25.47 -4.91
CA PRO A 360 33.94 -24.75 -5.48
C PRO A 360 32.62 -25.41 -5.09
N PHE A 361 31.58 -24.60 -4.93
CA PHE A 361 30.28 -25.04 -4.43
C PHE A 361 29.14 -24.27 -5.10
N ILE A 362 27.93 -24.81 -5.01
CA ILE A 362 26.71 -24.14 -5.45
C ILE A 362 25.98 -23.60 -4.22
N LEU A 363 25.70 -22.30 -4.19
CA LEU A 363 24.85 -21.67 -3.20
C LEU A 363 23.42 -21.60 -3.74
N GLY A 364 22.50 -22.38 -3.14
CA GLY A 364 21.07 -22.34 -3.43
C GLY A 364 20.32 -21.55 -2.38
N ILE A 365 19.70 -20.43 -2.75
CA ILE A 365 18.82 -19.63 -1.89
C ILE A 365 17.38 -20.00 -2.20
N HIS A 366 16.64 -20.47 -1.20
CA HIS A 366 15.25 -20.89 -1.33
C HIS A 366 14.36 -19.82 -0.70
N SER A 367 13.50 -19.19 -1.50
CA SER A 367 12.54 -18.17 -1.07
C SER A 367 11.13 -18.76 -1.07
N ILE A 368 10.45 -18.72 0.08
CA ILE A 368 9.11 -19.27 0.28
C ILE A 368 8.09 -18.13 0.40
N TYR A 369 6.98 -18.28 -0.30
CA TYR A 369 5.85 -17.36 -0.36
C TYR A 369 4.55 -18.08 0.06
N ARG A 370 3.64 -17.33 0.67
CA ARG A 370 2.31 -17.77 1.10
C ARG A 370 1.23 -17.26 0.16
#